data_AF-A0A6G1RHX4-F1
#
_entry.id   AF-A0A6G1RHX4-F1
#
_cell.length_a   1.000
_cell.length_b   1.000
_cell.length_c   1.000
_cell.angle_alpha   90.00
_cell.angle_beta   90.00
_cell.angle_gamma   90.00
#
_symmetry.space_group_name_H-M   'P 1'
#
loop_
_entity.id
_entity.type
_entity.pdbx_description
1 polymer ?
#
loop_
_entity_poly.entity_id
_entity_poly.type
_entity_poly.pdbx_seq_one_letter_code
_entity_poly.pdbx_strand_id
1 'polypeptide(L)'
;PPAPGAMVPLRPAALVTLMRAAGSWGRRGQGGDPPGGSYIPRFSSAPQVRRCSAPPQPVVAAKQPFPVELKAGKKYAWCSCGHSKNQPFCDGAHKTAAPGLSPLRFTPGEDGTALLCGCKRTRTPPYCDGTHKEEAVQGARL
;
A
#
# COMPACT_ATOMS: atom_id res chain seq x y z
N PRO A 1 30.05 -31.81 -11.11
CA PRO A 1 30.13 -31.72 -9.64
C PRO A 1 31.18 -30.68 -9.24
N PRO A 2 30.81 -29.51 -8.69
CA PRO A 2 31.79 -28.57 -8.14
C PRO A 2 32.10 -28.88 -6.66
N ALA A 3 33.38 -28.78 -6.32
CA ALA A 3 33.97 -29.02 -5.00
C ALA A 3 33.65 -27.88 -3.99
N PRO A 4 33.76 -28.15 -2.66
CA PRO A 4 33.39 -27.21 -1.61
C PRO A 4 34.56 -26.34 -1.12
N GLY A 5 34.23 -25.15 -0.60
CA GLY A 5 34.99 -24.52 0.49
C GLY A 5 35.69 -23.21 0.17
N ALA A 6 35.16 -22.12 0.71
CA ALA A 6 35.95 -21.03 1.29
C ALA A 6 35.08 -20.25 2.28
N MET A 7 35.33 -20.49 3.57
CA MET A 7 34.77 -19.72 4.68
C MET A 7 35.36 -18.30 4.66
N VAL A 8 34.51 -17.29 4.69
CA VAL A 8 34.91 -15.88 4.81
C VAL A 8 35.03 -15.52 6.30
N PRO A 9 36.16 -14.96 6.77
CA PRO A 9 36.29 -14.52 8.15
C PRO A 9 35.51 -13.22 8.41
N LEU A 10 34.74 -13.24 9.51
CA LEU A 10 34.05 -12.10 10.11
C LEU A 10 35.07 -11.05 10.60
N ARG A 11 34.89 -9.78 10.20
CA ARG A 11 35.70 -8.66 10.70
C ARG A 11 35.17 -8.14 12.05
N PRO A 12 36.04 -7.70 12.96
CA PRO A 12 35.65 -7.26 14.29
C PRO A 12 35.04 -5.86 14.31
N ALA A 13 34.15 -5.67 15.29
CA ALA A 13 33.43 -4.46 15.62
C ALA A 13 34.36 -3.31 16.00
N ALA A 14 34.14 -2.14 15.40
CA ALA A 14 34.73 -0.88 15.86
C ALA A 14 33.81 -0.26 16.93
N LEU A 15 34.30 -0.29 18.17
CA LEU A 15 33.81 0.52 19.29
C LEU A 15 34.03 2.01 18.94
N VAL A 16 32.95 2.81 18.89
CA VAL A 16 33.06 4.27 18.97
C VAL A 16 32.36 4.72 20.24
N THR A 17 33.19 5.20 21.16
CA THR A 17 32.87 5.73 22.49
C THR A 17 32.13 7.07 22.42
N LEU A 18 31.15 7.18 23.32
CA LEU A 18 30.50 8.36 23.91
C LEU A 18 30.89 9.76 23.43
N MET A 19 29.86 10.57 23.14
CA MET A 19 29.73 11.90 23.77
C MET A 19 28.28 12.21 24.13
N ARG A 20 28.05 12.35 25.45
CA ARG A 20 26.84 12.91 26.06
C ARG A 20 26.83 14.43 25.83
N ALA A 21 25.76 14.95 25.23
CA ALA A 21 25.44 16.37 25.29
C ALA A 21 24.11 16.55 26.03
N ALA A 22 24.20 16.89 27.31
CA ALA A 22 23.08 17.32 28.12
C ALA A 22 22.73 18.77 27.74
N GLY A 23 21.75 18.94 26.86
CA GLY A 23 21.17 20.24 26.54
C GLY A 23 20.27 20.71 27.68
N SER A 24 20.74 21.71 28.43
CA SER A 24 20.00 22.43 29.46
C SER A 24 18.75 23.10 28.87
N TRP A 25 17.57 22.58 29.18
CA TRP A 25 16.29 23.25 28.88
C TRP A 25 16.11 24.43 29.83
N GLY A 26 16.44 25.62 29.35
CA GLY A 26 16.20 26.88 30.05
C GLY A 26 14.71 27.08 30.30
N ARG A 27 14.31 27.07 31.58
CA ARG A 27 13.05 27.66 32.03
C ARG A 27 13.09 29.16 31.76
N ARG A 28 12.18 29.65 30.92
CA ARG A 28 11.88 31.08 30.78
C ARG A 28 10.37 31.28 30.72
N GLY A 29 9.88 32.12 31.65
CA GLY A 29 8.64 32.88 31.48
C GLY A 29 7.42 32.37 32.24
N GLN A 30 7.31 32.74 33.52
CA GLN A 30 6.01 32.92 34.16
C GLN A 30 5.37 34.17 33.53
N GLY A 31 4.33 33.99 32.72
CA GLY A 31 3.41 35.06 32.33
C GLY A 31 2.20 34.99 33.26
N GLY A 32 1.96 36.07 34.01
CA GLY A 32 0.82 36.17 34.93
C GLY A 32 -0.50 36.33 34.17
N ASP A 33 -1.52 35.64 34.68
CA ASP A 33 -2.93 35.84 34.33
C ASP A 33 -3.45 37.15 34.94
N PRO A 34 -4.02 38.09 34.16
CA PRO A 34 -4.86 39.14 34.70
C PRO A 34 -6.29 38.60 34.95
N PRO A 35 -6.93 38.89 36.10
CA PRO A 35 -8.32 38.55 36.30
C PRO A 35 -9.23 39.60 35.66
N GLY A 36 -10.26 39.15 34.93
CA GLY A 36 -11.43 39.96 34.63
C GLY A 36 -11.47 40.57 33.23
N GLY A 37 -12.04 39.82 32.30
CA GLY A 37 -12.49 40.31 31.00
C GLY A 37 -13.26 39.20 30.28
N SER A 38 -14.57 39.35 30.15
CA SER A 38 -15.49 38.38 29.56
C SER A 38 -15.07 37.97 28.14
N TYR A 39 -14.44 36.80 28.02
CA TYR A 39 -14.12 36.17 26.75
C TYR A 39 -15.39 35.55 26.16
N ILE A 40 -15.95 36.19 25.12
CA ILE A 40 -16.84 35.51 24.18
C ILE A 40 -15.96 35.10 23.00
N PRO A 41 -15.43 33.87 22.91
CA PRO A 41 -15.07 33.35 21.61
C PRO A 41 -16.38 33.18 20.88
N ARG A 42 -16.55 33.93 19.80
CA ARG A 42 -17.59 33.64 18.82
C ARG A 42 -17.33 32.21 18.35
N PHE A 43 -18.13 31.27 18.86
CA PHE A 43 -18.15 29.88 18.43
C PHE A 43 -18.50 29.85 16.93
N SER A 44 -17.48 29.92 16.09
CA SER A 44 -17.59 29.43 14.71
C SER A 44 -17.68 27.91 14.81
N SER A 45 -18.91 27.42 15.01
CA SER A 45 -19.29 26.00 15.07
C SER A 45 -19.19 25.32 13.69
N ALA A 46 -18.14 25.58 12.94
CA ALA A 46 -17.77 24.75 11.81
C ALA A 46 -16.55 23.94 12.23
N PRO A 47 -16.70 22.65 12.59
CA PRO A 47 -15.54 21.78 12.67
C PRO A 47 -15.02 21.69 11.23
N GLN A 48 -13.92 22.39 10.96
CA GLN A 48 -13.18 22.25 9.72
C GLN A 48 -12.51 20.87 9.75
N VAL A 49 -13.32 19.82 9.58
CA VAL A 49 -12.83 18.47 9.37
C VAL A 49 -12.13 18.48 8.02
N ARG A 50 -10.82 18.72 8.05
CA ARG A 50 -9.92 18.33 6.99
C ARG A 50 -10.07 16.81 6.85
N ARG A 51 -11.00 16.37 6.01
CA ARG A 51 -11.04 14.97 5.58
C ARG A 51 -9.89 14.81 4.61
N CYS A 52 -8.74 14.42 5.13
CA CYS A 52 -7.79 13.65 4.34
C CYS A 52 -8.52 12.36 3.96
N SER A 53 -9.19 12.35 2.81
CA SER A 53 -9.82 11.15 2.28
C SER A 53 -8.73 10.09 2.16
N ALA A 54 -8.85 9.00 2.92
CA ALA A 54 -7.92 7.88 2.82
C ALA A 54 -7.81 7.44 1.35
N PRO A 55 -6.62 7.08 0.86
CA PRO A 55 -6.46 6.67 -0.54
C PRO A 55 -7.38 5.49 -0.83
N PRO A 56 -7.97 5.41 -2.04
CA PRO A 56 -8.82 4.31 -2.44
C PRO A 56 -8.06 2.99 -2.27
N GLN A 57 -8.67 2.03 -1.56
CA GLN A 57 -8.11 0.70 -1.37
C GLN A 57 -8.73 -0.28 -2.37
N PRO A 58 -7.96 -1.20 -2.96
CA PRO A 58 -8.52 -2.21 -3.85
C PRO A 58 -9.42 -3.19 -3.09
N VAL A 59 -10.54 -3.55 -3.70
CA VAL A 59 -11.44 -4.57 -3.16
C VAL A 59 -11.07 -5.97 -3.67
N VAL A 60 -11.34 -6.98 -2.85
CA VAL A 60 -11.17 -8.37 -3.26
C VAL A 60 -12.28 -8.71 -4.25
N ALA A 61 -11.93 -8.90 -5.53
CA ALA A 61 -12.93 -9.27 -6.55
C ALA A 61 -13.21 -10.77 -6.55
N ALA A 62 -12.18 -11.59 -6.28
CA ALA A 62 -12.30 -13.03 -6.16
C ALA A 62 -11.27 -13.57 -5.16
N LYS A 63 -11.62 -14.67 -4.49
CA LYS A 63 -10.74 -15.40 -3.55
C LYS A 63 -9.83 -16.41 -4.24
N GLN A 64 -9.92 -16.52 -5.57
CA GLN A 64 -9.14 -17.43 -6.41
C GLN A 64 -8.56 -16.66 -7.61
N PRO A 65 -7.45 -17.13 -8.21
CA PRO A 65 -6.89 -16.55 -9.43
C PRO A 65 -7.73 -16.90 -10.66
N PHE A 66 -7.57 -16.09 -11.72
CA PHE A 66 -8.23 -16.32 -13.01
C PHE A 66 -7.24 -16.95 -13.99
N PRO A 67 -7.50 -18.18 -14.49
CA PRO A 67 -6.75 -18.74 -15.60
C PRO A 67 -7.14 -18.01 -16.89
N VAL A 68 -6.16 -17.41 -17.57
CA VAL A 68 -6.39 -16.68 -18.81
C VAL A 68 -5.34 -17.05 -19.84
N GLU A 69 -5.79 -17.28 -21.07
CA GLU A 69 -4.92 -17.49 -22.22
C GLU A 69 -4.39 -16.14 -22.72
N LEU A 70 -3.08 -15.96 -22.59
CA LEU A 70 -2.36 -14.75 -22.97
C LEU A 70 -1.64 -14.98 -24.29
N LYS A 71 -1.60 -13.91 -25.11
CA LYS A 71 -0.88 -13.88 -26.38
C LYS A 71 0.32 -12.96 -26.29
N ALA A 72 1.46 -13.43 -26.78
CA ALA A 72 2.71 -12.70 -26.88
C ALA A 72 2.49 -11.39 -27.66
N GLY A 73 3.06 -10.29 -27.18
CA GLY A 73 2.96 -8.99 -27.83
C GLY A 73 1.59 -8.29 -27.74
N LYS A 74 0.53 -8.98 -27.29
CA LYS A 74 -0.79 -8.37 -27.08
C LYS A 74 -0.81 -7.57 -25.77
N LYS A 75 -1.31 -6.34 -25.84
CA LYS A 75 -1.45 -5.46 -24.66
C LYS A 75 -2.70 -5.83 -23.88
N TYR A 76 -2.55 -6.04 -22.57
CA TYR A 76 -3.64 -6.30 -21.65
C TYR A 76 -3.67 -5.23 -20.56
N ALA A 77 -4.84 -5.01 -19.97
CA ALA A 77 -5.04 -4.09 -18.85
C ALA A 77 -5.65 -4.86 -17.68
N TRP A 78 -4.84 -5.25 -16.71
CA TRP A 78 -5.28 -5.95 -15.50
C TRP A 78 -5.99 -4.98 -14.55
N CYS A 79 -7.14 -5.40 -14.03
CA CYS A 79 -7.90 -4.64 -13.03
C CYS A 79 -7.17 -4.67 -11.69
N SER A 80 -6.71 -3.51 -11.23
CA SER A 80 -6.08 -3.33 -9.91
C SER A 80 -7.06 -2.96 -8.81
N CYS A 81 -8.21 -2.35 -9.13
CA CYS A 81 -9.15 -1.83 -8.14
C CYS A 81 -10.15 -2.86 -7.59
N GLY A 82 -10.41 -3.95 -8.33
CA GLY A 82 -11.37 -4.99 -7.96
C GLY A 82 -12.82 -4.75 -8.38
N HIS A 83 -13.19 -3.55 -8.84
CA HIS A 83 -14.57 -3.20 -9.20
C HIS A 83 -15.00 -3.54 -10.64
N SER A 84 -14.08 -4.08 -11.47
CA SER A 84 -14.41 -4.45 -12.84
C SER A 84 -15.40 -5.60 -12.88
N LYS A 85 -16.40 -5.51 -13.77
CA LYS A 85 -17.32 -6.60 -14.11
C LYS A 85 -16.71 -7.61 -15.10
N ASN A 86 -15.62 -7.23 -15.76
CA ASN A 86 -14.89 -8.06 -16.73
C ASN A 86 -13.58 -8.59 -16.14
N GLN A 87 -13.61 -9.11 -14.91
CA GLN A 87 -12.42 -9.66 -14.26
C GLN A 87 -11.77 -10.76 -15.13
N PRO A 88 -10.43 -10.86 -15.15
CA PRO A 88 -9.44 -10.09 -14.39
C PRO A 88 -9.06 -8.74 -15.03
N PHE A 89 -9.69 -8.34 -16.13
CA PHE A 89 -9.33 -7.15 -16.91
C PHE A 89 -10.12 -5.91 -16.49
N CYS A 90 -9.59 -4.74 -16.85
CA CYS A 90 -10.23 -3.47 -16.58
C CYS A 90 -11.34 -3.15 -17.58
N ASP A 91 -12.51 -2.74 -17.07
CA ASP A 91 -13.66 -2.26 -17.84
C ASP A 91 -13.91 -0.74 -17.70
N GLY A 92 -13.12 -0.05 -16.86
CA GLY A 92 -13.25 1.38 -16.59
C GLY A 92 -13.94 1.73 -15.26
N ALA A 93 -14.48 0.76 -14.52
CA ALA A 93 -15.16 0.99 -13.24
C ALA A 93 -14.28 1.70 -12.18
N HIS A 94 -12.95 1.61 -12.29
CA HIS A 94 -12.02 2.31 -11.41
C HIS A 94 -12.22 3.82 -11.39
N LYS A 95 -12.69 4.43 -12.49
CA LYS A 95 -12.88 5.89 -12.56
C LYS A 95 -13.94 6.40 -11.58
N THR A 96 -14.96 5.59 -11.32
CA THR A 96 -16.10 5.96 -10.46
C THR A 96 -15.99 5.30 -9.08
N ALA A 97 -15.68 4.00 -9.02
CA ALA A 97 -15.70 3.23 -7.79
C ALA A 97 -14.40 3.33 -6.96
N ALA A 98 -13.26 3.58 -7.61
CA ALA A 98 -11.97 3.71 -6.93
C ALA A 98 -11.10 4.84 -7.53
N PRO A 99 -11.54 6.11 -7.43
CA PRO A 99 -10.85 7.23 -8.04
C PRO A 99 -9.42 7.37 -7.49
N GLY A 100 -8.42 7.22 -8.36
CA GLY A 100 -7.00 7.22 -7.98
C GLY A 100 -6.29 5.88 -8.21
N LEU A 101 -7.04 4.78 -8.38
CA LEU A 101 -6.47 3.51 -8.83
C LEU A 101 -6.53 3.41 -10.35
N SER A 102 -5.40 3.03 -10.97
CA SER A 102 -5.28 2.82 -12.42
C SER A 102 -4.99 1.36 -12.73
N PRO A 103 -5.51 0.81 -13.83
CA PRO A 103 -5.22 -0.56 -14.25
C PRO A 103 -3.75 -0.73 -14.64
N LEU A 104 -3.19 -1.90 -14.36
CA LEU A 104 -1.83 -2.24 -14.76
C LEU A 104 -1.83 -2.72 -16.22
N ARG A 105 -1.14 -1.98 -17.09
CA ARG A 105 -0.93 -2.39 -18.48
C ARG A 105 0.30 -3.27 -18.58
N PHE A 106 0.18 -4.41 -19.23
CA PHE A 106 1.29 -5.35 -19.44
C PHE A 106 1.18 -6.03 -20.80
N THR A 107 2.33 -6.53 -21.28
CA THR A 107 2.44 -7.26 -22.54
C THR A 107 3.18 -8.56 -22.26
N PRO A 108 2.53 -9.73 -22.43
CA PRO A 108 3.18 -11.03 -22.29
C PRO A 108 4.29 -11.21 -23.32
N GLY A 109 5.39 -11.85 -22.94
CA GLY A 109 6.49 -12.20 -23.84
C GLY A 109 6.23 -13.46 -24.67
N GLU A 110 5.37 -14.36 -24.17
CA GLU A 110 5.06 -15.65 -24.78
C GLU A 110 3.55 -15.93 -24.76
N ASP A 111 3.13 -16.82 -25.65
CA ASP A 111 1.77 -17.37 -25.67
C ASP A 111 1.64 -18.40 -24.55
N GLY A 112 0.57 -18.33 -23.76
CA GLY A 112 0.34 -19.34 -22.73
C GLY A 112 -0.75 -18.99 -21.73
N THR A 113 -1.14 -19.97 -20.95
CA THR A 113 -2.12 -19.80 -19.87
C THR A 113 -1.41 -19.27 -18.63
N ALA A 114 -1.85 -18.11 -18.13
CA ALA A 114 -1.34 -17.52 -16.90
C ALA A 114 -2.44 -17.37 -15.86
N LEU A 115 -2.06 -17.47 -14.59
CA LEU A 115 -2.94 -17.21 -13.46
C LEU A 115 -2.85 -15.73 -13.06
N LEU A 116 -3.86 -14.95 -13.41
CA LEU A 116 -3.95 -13.54 -13.05
C LEU A 116 -4.60 -13.37 -11.69
N CYS A 117 -4.10 -12.41 -10.91
CA CYS A 117 -4.57 -12.18 -9.55
C CYS A 117 -6.03 -11.68 -9.52
N GLY A 118 -6.89 -12.40 -8.79
CA GLY A 118 -8.27 -12.02 -8.53
C GLY A 118 -8.48 -11.21 -7.25
N CYS A 119 -7.66 -11.43 -6.21
CA CYS A 119 -7.85 -10.81 -4.90
C CYS A 119 -7.31 -9.38 -4.77
N LYS A 120 -6.49 -8.95 -5.74
CA LYS A 120 -5.86 -7.62 -5.81
C LYS A 120 -4.89 -7.30 -4.66
N ARG A 121 -4.42 -8.34 -3.98
CA ARG A 121 -3.41 -8.27 -2.90
C ARG A 121 -2.06 -8.89 -3.28
N THR A 122 -1.90 -9.37 -4.53
CA THR A 122 -0.63 -9.93 -5.01
C THR A 122 0.53 -8.93 -4.86
N ARG A 123 1.69 -9.45 -4.52
CA ARG A 123 2.97 -8.74 -4.46
C ARG A 123 3.68 -8.74 -5.81
N THR A 124 3.25 -9.59 -6.75
CA THR A 124 3.80 -9.72 -8.11
C THR A 124 2.74 -9.45 -9.19
N PRO A 125 2.14 -8.24 -9.23
CA PRO A 125 1.10 -7.94 -10.20
C PRO A 125 1.64 -8.02 -11.65
N PRO A 126 0.85 -8.53 -12.62
CA PRO A 126 -0.57 -8.91 -12.52
C PRO A 126 -0.81 -10.37 -12.08
N TYR A 127 0.24 -11.13 -11.80
CA TYR A 127 0.19 -12.58 -11.59
C TYR A 127 -0.21 -12.94 -10.15
N CYS A 128 -0.70 -14.17 -9.99
CA CYS A 128 -1.00 -14.73 -8.68
C CYS A 128 0.28 -15.26 -8.01
N ASP A 129 0.57 -14.80 -6.80
CA ASP A 129 1.66 -15.27 -5.93
C ASP A 129 1.19 -16.18 -4.77
N GLY A 130 -0.12 -16.44 -4.68
CA GLY A 130 -0.70 -17.21 -3.59
C GLY A 130 -1.20 -16.39 -2.42
N THR A 131 -1.02 -15.06 -2.39
CA THR A 131 -1.56 -14.16 -1.34
C THR A 131 -3.06 -14.33 -1.15
N HIS A 132 -3.79 -14.79 -2.17
CA HIS A 132 -5.21 -15.08 -2.06
C HIS A 132 -5.54 -16.12 -0.97
N LYS A 133 -4.60 -16.99 -0.58
CA LYS A 133 -4.79 -18.00 0.48
C LYS A 133 -4.68 -17.44 1.89
N GLU A 134 -4.12 -16.24 2.05
CA GLU A 134 -4.01 -15.59 3.36
C GLU A 134 -5.40 -15.31 3.94
N GLU A 135 -5.52 -15.43 5.27
CA GLU A 135 -6.79 -15.28 5.98
C GLU A 135 -7.42 -13.90 5.75
N ALA A 136 -6.60 -12.85 5.61
CA ALA A 136 -7.06 -11.50 5.30
C ALA A 136 -7.83 -11.40 3.97
N VAL A 137 -7.53 -12.27 3.00
CA VAL A 137 -8.27 -12.36 1.73
C VAL A 137 -9.45 -13.32 1.84
N GLN A 138 -9.27 -14.47 2.49
CA GLN A 138 -10.32 -15.48 2.62
C GLN A 138 -11.49 -15.01 3.51
N GLY A 139 -11.22 -14.15 4.49
CA GLY A 139 -12.23 -13.51 5.34
C GLY A 139 -12.95 -12.34 4.67
N ALA A 140 -12.52 -11.86 3.50
CA ALA A 140 -13.15 -10.72 2.83
C ALA A 140 -14.57 -11.08 2.35
N ARG A 141 -15.49 -10.13 2.52
CA ARG A 141 -16.85 -10.19 1.94
C ARG A 141 -16.81 -9.68 0.50
N LEU A 142 -17.33 -10.49 -0.43
CA LEU A 142 -17.46 -10.16 -1.85
C LEU A 142 -18.77 -9.40 -2.12
#